data_AF-C1G3Y1-F1
#
_entry.id   AF-C1G3Y1-F1
#
_cell.length_a   1.000
_cell.length_b   1.000
_cell.length_c   1.000
_cell.angle_alpha   90.00
_cell.angle_beta   90.00
_cell.angle_gamma   90.00
#
_symmetry.space_group_name_H-M   'P 1'
#
loop_
_entity.id
_entity.type
_entity.pdbx_description
1 polymer ?
#
loop_
_entity_poly.entity_id
_entity_poly.type
_entity_poly.pdbx_seq_one_letter_code
_entity_poly.pdbx_strand_id
1 'polypeptide(L)'
;MALHTAKPFSFSRPSSLLQTFRGLSLYPRRSQSNQSTIIDPDKYFESLSGDPPEYPYGPSLYFKQANSGLYGGSTIQFGNKISKGRNKGKTRRTWKPNVRHEELYSEALGTTLKLKVTHRVLRTIKKVGGLDQYLLGDKPARIKELGVFGWKLRWKVMQSKAMREKFLEEQKALGLRAAAELESQAPQQTQDKIPASSEQSVQ
;
A
#
# COMPACT_ATOMS: atom_id res chain seq x y z
N MET A 1 46.28 65.39 -12.06
CA MET A 1 44.92 65.96 -12.26
C MET A 1 44.21 65.19 -13.36
N ALA A 2 42.91 64.98 -13.18
CA ALA A 2 41.90 64.46 -14.11
C ALA A 2 41.93 62.96 -14.47
N LEU A 3 41.18 62.18 -13.67
CA LEU A 3 40.56 60.92 -14.04
C LEU A 3 39.47 61.20 -15.10
N HIS A 4 39.45 60.44 -16.21
CA HIS A 4 38.30 60.39 -17.10
C HIS A 4 37.68 58.99 -17.09
N THR A 5 36.49 58.93 -16.52
CA THR A 5 35.60 57.78 -16.48
C THR A 5 34.79 57.71 -17.78
N ALA A 6 34.91 56.63 -18.54
CA ALA A 6 33.98 56.33 -19.63
C ALA A 6 32.98 55.24 -19.17
N LYS A 7 31.69 55.54 -19.33
CA LYS A 7 30.53 54.74 -18.90
C LYS A 7 30.43 53.42 -19.70
N PRO A 8 29.98 52.29 -19.10
CA PRO A 8 29.60 51.11 -19.88
C PRO A 8 28.26 51.39 -20.60
N PHE A 9 28.25 51.19 -21.92
CA PHE A 9 27.03 51.21 -22.73
C PHE A 9 26.06 50.12 -22.27
N SER A 10 24.83 50.52 -21.93
CA SER A 10 23.77 49.62 -21.52
C SER A 10 22.77 49.34 -22.64
N PHE A 11 22.38 48.06 -22.73
CA PHE A 11 21.17 47.45 -23.30
C PHE A 11 20.87 47.53 -24.81
N SER A 12 20.79 46.35 -25.40
CA SER A 12 19.62 45.96 -26.19
C SER A 12 19.24 44.52 -25.82
N ARG A 13 18.05 44.33 -25.28
CA ARG A 13 17.43 43.00 -25.09
C ARG A 13 17.14 42.43 -26.48
N PRO A 14 17.53 41.19 -26.82
CA PRO A 14 17.07 40.61 -28.07
C PRO A 14 15.54 40.47 -28.05
N SER A 15 14.97 40.99 -29.12
CA SER A 15 13.57 41.05 -29.54
C SER A 15 12.71 39.81 -29.22
N SER A 16 11.49 40.09 -28.79
CA SER A 16 10.40 39.15 -28.51
C SER A 16 9.73 38.61 -29.78
N LEU A 17 10.50 38.03 -30.71
CA LEU A 17 9.96 37.45 -31.96
C LEU A 17 10.38 35.99 -32.21
N LEU A 18 10.95 35.31 -31.21
CA LEU A 18 11.21 33.86 -31.26
C LEU A 18 10.63 33.12 -30.04
N GLN A 19 9.47 33.58 -29.56
CA GLN A 19 8.71 32.97 -28.47
C GLN A 19 7.40 32.32 -28.96
N THR A 20 7.36 31.79 -30.19
CA THR A 20 6.12 31.24 -30.79
C THR A 20 6.29 29.87 -31.44
N PHE A 21 7.31 29.08 -31.08
CA PHE A 21 7.45 27.70 -31.58
C PHE A 21 7.95 26.70 -30.53
N ARG A 22 7.53 26.83 -29.26
CA ARG A 22 7.76 25.77 -28.24
C ARG A 22 6.54 24.88 -27.96
N GLY A 23 5.41 25.12 -28.64
CA GLY A 23 4.16 24.37 -28.43
C GLY A 23 3.79 23.36 -29.52
N LEU A 24 4.51 23.33 -30.65
CA LEU A 24 4.24 22.42 -31.76
C LEU A 24 5.22 21.23 -31.70
N SER A 25 4.92 20.24 -30.86
CA SER A 25 5.55 18.94 -31.01
C SER A 25 4.84 18.19 -32.15
N LEU A 26 5.56 17.83 -33.21
CA LEU A 26 5.09 16.90 -34.25
C LEU A 26 4.88 15.48 -33.74
N TYR A 27 5.20 15.22 -32.47
CA TYR A 27 4.87 13.99 -31.79
C TYR A 27 3.40 14.04 -31.37
N PRO A 28 2.58 13.02 -31.71
CA PRO A 28 1.25 12.92 -31.13
C PRO A 28 1.43 12.87 -29.61
N ARG A 29 0.96 13.90 -28.91
CA ARG A 29 0.80 13.82 -27.46
C ARG A 29 -0.12 12.63 -27.26
N ARG A 30 0.42 11.53 -26.71
CA ARG A 30 -0.38 10.35 -26.38
C ARG A 30 -1.58 10.87 -25.61
N SER A 31 -2.75 10.82 -26.23
CA SER A 31 -3.99 11.19 -25.58
C SER A 31 -4.02 10.42 -24.27
N GLN A 32 -4.15 11.14 -23.16
CA GLN A 32 -4.54 10.51 -21.90
C GLN A 32 -6.03 10.17 -21.99
N SER A 33 -6.44 9.52 -23.08
CA SER A 33 -7.78 9.00 -23.25
C SER A 33 -7.90 7.86 -22.25
N ASN A 34 -8.67 8.12 -21.20
CA ASN A 34 -9.20 7.14 -20.28
C ASN A 34 -8.11 6.32 -19.57
N GLN A 35 -7.49 6.92 -18.54
CA GLN A 35 -6.74 6.16 -17.53
C GLN A 35 -7.62 5.20 -16.69
N SER A 36 -8.81 4.81 -17.14
CA SER A 36 -9.56 3.71 -16.53
C SER A 36 -8.90 2.34 -16.72
N THR A 37 -7.79 2.28 -17.49
CA THR A 37 -6.98 1.08 -17.73
C THR A 37 -5.75 0.97 -16.81
N ILE A 38 -5.48 1.97 -15.98
CA ILE A 38 -4.57 1.83 -14.84
C ILE A 38 -5.45 1.46 -13.65
N ILE A 39 -5.27 0.25 -13.12
CA ILE A 39 -5.91 -0.19 -11.88
C ILE A 39 -5.26 0.65 -10.76
N ASP A 40 -5.85 1.81 -10.49
CA ASP A 40 -5.49 2.62 -9.34
C ASP A 40 -5.95 1.86 -8.09
N PRO A 41 -5.02 1.43 -7.22
CA PRO A 41 -5.37 0.62 -6.06
C PRO A 41 -6.31 1.37 -5.11
N ASP A 42 -6.23 2.70 -5.11
CA ASP A 42 -7.00 3.54 -4.20
C ASP A 42 -8.47 3.70 -4.62
N LYS A 43 -8.81 3.43 -5.89
CA LYS A 43 -10.19 3.47 -6.41
C LYS A 43 -11.14 2.58 -5.61
N TYR A 44 -10.63 1.47 -5.09
CA TYR A 44 -11.43 0.55 -4.29
C TYR A 44 -11.81 1.13 -2.91
N PHE A 45 -11.28 2.26 -2.47
CA PHE A 45 -11.53 2.78 -1.11
C PHE A 45 -12.32 4.08 -1.07
N GLU A 46 -12.66 4.68 -2.22
CA GLU A 46 -13.34 5.98 -2.32
C GLU A 46 -14.73 6.02 -1.65
N SER A 47 -15.39 4.88 -1.47
CA SER A 47 -16.78 4.80 -0.99
C SER A 47 -16.94 4.69 0.53
N LEU A 48 -15.85 4.62 1.30
CA LEU A 48 -15.90 4.43 2.76
C LEU A 48 -15.66 5.76 3.47
N SER A 49 -16.49 6.07 4.46
CA SER A 49 -16.25 7.19 5.38
C SER A 49 -15.23 6.78 6.45
N GLY A 50 -14.05 7.40 6.41
CA GLY A 50 -12.97 7.21 7.39
C GLY A 50 -11.74 6.51 6.83
N ASP A 51 -10.59 6.79 7.43
CA ASP A 51 -9.33 6.16 7.05
C ASP A 51 -9.19 4.77 7.69
N PRO A 52 -8.62 3.78 6.97
CA PRO A 52 -8.32 2.48 7.55
C PRO A 52 -7.30 2.64 8.69
N PRO A 53 -7.32 1.74 9.69
CA PRO A 53 -6.33 1.76 10.76
C PRO A 53 -4.92 1.62 10.20
N GLU A 54 -3.94 2.18 10.90
CA GLU A 54 -2.54 2.06 10.51
C GLU A 54 -2.12 0.58 10.44
N TYR A 55 -1.37 0.25 9.38
CA TYR A 55 -0.87 -1.10 9.20
C TYR A 55 0.30 -1.35 10.16
N PRO A 56 0.28 -2.42 11.00
CA PRO A 56 1.26 -2.59 12.09
C PRO A 56 2.73 -2.62 11.67
N TYR A 57 3.01 -3.03 10.43
CA TYR A 57 4.38 -3.16 9.91
C TYR A 57 4.79 -2.03 8.97
N GLY A 58 3.91 -1.05 8.73
CA GLY A 58 4.17 0.07 7.81
C GLY A 58 4.35 -0.32 6.33
N PRO A 59 4.57 0.65 5.45
CA PRO A 59 4.77 0.43 4.02
C PRO A 59 6.13 -0.23 3.70
N SER A 60 6.18 -1.03 2.64
CA SER A 60 7.44 -1.51 2.08
C SER A 60 8.24 -0.34 1.51
N LEU A 61 9.43 -0.09 2.07
CA LEU A 61 10.32 0.99 1.62
C LEU A 61 11.13 0.60 0.39
N TYR A 62 11.52 -0.67 0.30
CA TYR A 62 12.42 -1.17 -0.73
C TYR A 62 11.71 -1.47 -2.05
N PHE A 63 10.66 -2.29 -1.99
CA PHE A 63 9.90 -2.68 -3.16
C PHE A 63 8.52 -2.01 -3.13
N LYS A 64 8.49 -0.70 -3.41
CA LYS A 64 7.29 0.16 -3.33
C LYS A 64 6.13 -0.35 -4.18
N GLN A 65 6.42 -1.03 -5.30
CA GLN A 65 5.41 -1.66 -6.14
C GLN A 65 4.52 -2.64 -5.35
N ALA A 66 5.08 -3.32 -4.35
CA ALA A 66 4.33 -4.26 -3.50
C ALA A 66 3.24 -3.59 -2.66
N ASN A 67 3.37 -2.30 -2.36
CA ASN A 67 2.37 -1.57 -1.57
C ASN A 67 1.04 -1.37 -2.30
N SER A 68 0.98 -1.63 -3.61
CA SER A 68 -0.21 -1.44 -4.47
C SER A 68 -1.00 -2.73 -4.78
N GLY A 69 -0.62 -3.88 -4.19
CA GLY A 69 -1.27 -5.15 -4.50
C GLY A 69 -0.95 -6.26 -3.50
N LEU A 70 -1.32 -7.50 -3.84
CA LEU A 70 -1.14 -8.66 -2.98
C LEU A 70 0.10 -9.47 -3.39
N TYR A 71 1.22 -9.18 -2.73
CA TYR A 71 2.53 -9.79 -3.04
C TYR A 71 2.90 -10.95 -2.12
N GLY A 72 2.21 -11.11 -0.98
CA GLY A 72 2.45 -12.22 -0.06
C GLY A 72 3.87 -12.21 0.49
N GLY A 73 4.40 -11.02 0.83
CA GLY A 73 5.79 -10.84 1.25
C GLY A 73 6.86 -11.04 0.15
N SER A 74 6.47 -11.36 -1.09
CA SER A 74 7.42 -11.56 -2.18
C SER A 74 8.04 -10.24 -2.62
N THR A 75 9.36 -10.14 -2.53
CA THR A 75 10.14 -8.97 -2.96
C THR A 75 11.04 -9.28 -4.15
N ILE A 76 11.58 -8.25 -4.77
CA ILE A 76 12.63 -8.39 -5.79
C ILE A 76 13.93 -8.85 -5.13
N GLN A 77 14.56 -9.88 -5.69
CA GLN A 77 15.85 -10.37 -5.24
C GLN A 77 16.96 -9.91 -6.18
N PHE A 78 18.14 -9.69 -5.61
CA PHE A 78 19.33 -9.24 -6.34
C PHE A 78 20.46 -10.25 -6.13
N GLY A 79 21.26 -10.46 -7.17
CA GLY A 79 22.42 -11.34 -7.09
C GLY A 79 23.22 -11.33 -8.37
N ASN A 80 23.97 -12.40 -8.59
CA ASN A 80 24.93 -12.48 -9.68
C ASN A 80 24.62 -13.68 -10.60
N LYS A 81 24.74 -13.49 -11.91
CA LYS A 81 24.94 -14.56 -12.87
C LYS A 81 26.41 -15.00 -12.77
N ILE A 82 26.64 -16.29 -12.56
CA ILE A 82 27.96 -16.89 -12.41
C ILE A 82 28.35 -17.55 -13.73
N SER A 83 29.49 -17.16 -14.31
CA SER A 83 30.03 -17.82 -15.51
C SER A 83 30.61 -19.20 -15.18
N LYS A 84 30.84 -20.03 -16.20
CA LYS A 84 31.40 -21.39 -16.03
C LYS A 84 32.72 -21.41 -15.23
N GLY A 85 33.51 -20.35 -15.33
CA GLY A 85 34.75 -20.16 -14.56
C GLY A 85 34.58 -19.68 -13.12
N ARG A 86 33.35 -19.68 -12.58
CA ARG A 86 32.87 -19.30 -11.21
C ARG A 86 33.26 -17.90 -10.68
N ASN A 87 34.51 -17.49 -10.82
CA ASN A 87 35.07 -16.30 -10.16
C ASN A 87 35.42 -15.15 -11.12
N LYS A 88 35.78 -15.41 -12.39
CA LYS A 88 36.25 -14.37 -13.33
C LYS A 88 35.16 -13.52 -14.00
N GLY A 89 33.90 -13.99 -14.03
CA GLY A 89 32.80 -13.29 -14.71
C GLY A 89 31.50 -13.33 -13.92
N LYS A 90 31.38 -12.47 -12.90
CA LYS A 90 30.12 -12.24 -12.18
C LYS A 90 29.40 -11.04 -12.78
N THR A 91 28.16 -11.21 -13.21
CA THR A 91 27.32 -10.12 -13.73
C THR A 91 26.10 -9.93 -12.85
N ARG A 92 25.73 -8.68 -12.50
CA ARG A 92 24.52 -8.41 -11.70
C ARG A 92 23.27 -8.89 -12.43
N ARG A 93 22.33 -9.48 -11.69
CA ARG A 93 20.99 -9.85 -12.17
C ARG A 93 19.96 -9.63 -11.08
N THR A 94 18.70 -9.61 -11.50
CA THR A 94 17.54 -9.50 -10.62
C THR A 94 16.57 -10.65 -10.87
N TRP A 95 15.84 -11.04 -9.83
CA TRP A 95 14.72 -11.98 -9.92
C TRP A 95 13.47 -11.28 -9.41
N LYS A 96 12.52 -11.09 -10.31
CA LYS A 96 11.23 -10.45 -10.02
C LYS A 96 10.20 -11.52 -9.65
N PRO A 97 9.27 -11.24 -8.75
CA PRO A 97 8.12 -12.11 -8.53
C PRO A 97 7.23 -12.16 -9.79
N ASN A 98 6.55 -13.28 -10.01
CA ASN A 98 5.59 -13.44 -11.09
C ASN A 98 4.26 -12.76 -10.70
N VAL A 99 4.13 -11.48 -11.05
CA VAL A 99 2.96 -10.63 -10.77
C VAL A 99 2.03 -10.62 -11.98
N ARG A 100 0.73 -10.78 -11.75
CA ARG A 100 -0.32 -10.68 -12.74
C ARG A 100 -1.43 -9.74 -12.29
N HIS A 101 -2.20 -9.24 -13.25
CA HIS A 101 -3.44 -8.53 -12.98
C HIS A 101 -4.56 -9.55 -13.14
N GLU A 102 -5.26 -9.85 -12.06
CA GLU A 102 -6.29 -10.89 -12.02
C GLU A 102 -7.57 -10.34 -11.43
N GLU A 103 -8.69 -10.86 -11.90
CA GLU A 103 -10.01 -10.51 -11.41
C GLU A 103 -10.43 -11.53 -10.34
N LEU A 104 -10.65 -11.06 -9.12
CA LEU A 104 -10.99 -11.89 -7.97
C LEU A 104 -12.34 -11.44 -7.39
N TYR A 105 -13.26 -12.39 -7.26
CA TYR A 105 -14.55 -12.14 -6.64
C TYR A 105 -14.41 -12.06 -5.12
N SER A 106 -15.04 -11.04 -4.51
CA SER A 106 -15.22 -10.91 -3.06
C SER A 106 -16.69 -11.17 -2.76
N GLU A 107 -16.95 -12.19 -1.94
CA GLU A 107 -18.29 -12.59 -1.52
C GLU A 107 -18.88 -11.54 -0.58
N ALA A 108 -18.07 -11.04 0.35
CA ALA A 108 -18.50 -10.03 1.33
C ALA A 108 -18.87 -8.69 0.67
N LEU A 109 -18.19 -8.31 -0.41
CA LEU A 109 -18.46 -7.09 -1.16
C LEU A 109 -19.42 -7.30 -2.35
N GLY A 110 -19.73 -8.56 -2.71
CA GLY A 110 -20.56 -8.89 -3.86
C GLY A 110 -20.01 -8.41 -5.21
N THR A 111 -18.70 -8.13 -5.31
CA THR A 111 -18.10 -7.50 -6.49
C THR A 111 -16.77 -8.14 -6.88
N THR A 112 -16.44 -8.07 -8.17
CA THR A 112 -15.16 -8.53 -8.70
C THR A 112 -14.12 -7.41 -8.67
N LEU A 113 -13.00 -7.66 -8.00
CA LEU A 113 -11.89 -6.72 -7.87
C LEU A 113 -10.76 -7.10 -8.84
N LYS A 114 -10.21 -6.12 -9.55
CA LYS A 114 -9.05 -6.32 -10.43
C LYS A 114 -7.79 -5.98 -9.65
N LEU A 115 -7.00 -6.98 -9.26
CA LEU A 115 -5.89 -6.80 -8.34
C LEU A 115 -4.55 -7.18 -8.99
N LYS A 116 -3.47 -6.50 -8.58
CA LYS A 116 -2.10 -6.99 -8.81
C LYS A 116 -1.80 -8.09 -7.81
N VAL A 117 -1.62 -9.32 -8.27
CA VAL A 117 -1.44 -10.49 -7.40
C VAL A 117 -0.25 -11.31 -7.89
N THR A 118 0.55 -11.82 -6.96
CA THR A 118 1.60 -12.78 -7.31
C THR A 118 1.02 -14.19 -7.47
N HIS A 119 1.62 -15.01 -8.34
CA HIS A 119 1.14 -16.38 -8.57
C HIS A 119 1.14 -17.25 -7.30
N ARG A 120 2.06 -17.01 -6.35
CA ARG A 120 2.08 -17.67 -5.02
C ARG A 120 0.81 -17.33 -4.22
N VAL A 121 0.41 -16.07 -4.23
CA VAL A 121 -0.80 -15.61 -3.54
C VAL A 121 -2.04 -16.17 -4.20
N LEU A 122 -2.13 -16.19 -5.54
CA LEU A 122 -3.27 -16.81 -6.25
C LEU A 122 -3.48 -18.28 -5.85
N ARG A 123 -2.41 -19.06 -5.76
CA ARG A 123 -2.49 -20.46 -5.27
C ARG A 123 -3.01 -20.53 -3.83
N THR A 124 -2.60 -19.59 -2.99
CA THR A 124 -3.03 -19.53 -1.58
C THR A 124 -4.49 -19.15 -1.46
N ILE A 125 -4.96 -18.16 -2.22
CA ILE A 125 -6.37 -17.75 -2.31
C ILE A 125 -7.25 -18.94 -2.70
N LYS A 126 -6.86 -19.68 -3.75
CA LYS A 126 -7.55 -20.91 -4.16
C LYS A 126 -7.55 -21.97 -3.05
N LYS A 127 -6.43 -22.15 -2.35
CA LYS A 127 -6.30 -23.13 -1.26
C LYS A 127 -7.19 -22.82 -0.06
N VAL A 128 -7.32 -21.54 0.31
CA VAL A 128 -8.15 -21.13 1.46
C VAL A 128 -9.63 -20.99 1.11
N GLY A 129 -9.98 -21.04 -0.18
CA GLY A 129 -11.37 -21.02 -0.64
C GLY A 129 -11.91 -19.65 -1.04
N GLY A 130 -11.08 -18.60 -1.15
CA GLY A 130 -11.56 -17.29 -1.58
C GLY A 130 -10.63 -16.12 -1.22
N LEU A 131 -10.94 -14.95 -1.79
CA LEU A 131 -10.20 -13.71 -1.50
C LEU A 131 -10.43 -13.26 -0.05
N ASP A 132 -11.68 -13.26 0.39
CA ASP A 132 -12.05 -12.73 1.72
C ASP A 132 -11.42 -13.60 2.83
N GLN A 133 -11.46 -14.93 2.69
CA GLN A 133 -10.80 -15.85 3.61
C GLN A 133 -9.27 -15.67 3.63
N TYR A 134 -8.67 -15.26 2.51
CA TYR A 134 -7.25 -14.92 2.48
C TYR A 134 -6.95 -13.65 3.30
N LEU A 135 -7.80 -12.62 3.21
CA LEU A 135 -7.64 -11.34 3.90
C LEU A 135 -7.89 -11.45 5.41
N LEU A 136 -8.89 -12.24 5.80
CA LEU A 136 -9.30 -12.47 7.19
C LEU A 136 -8.41 -13.46 7.95
N GLY A 137 -7.30 -13.92 7.37
CA GLY A 137 -6.39 -14.82 8.08
C GLY A 137 -5.75 -14.12 9.29
N ASP A 138 -5.95 -14.67 10.48
CA ASP A 138 -5.51 -14.06 11.75
C ASP A 138 -4.07 -14.37 12.13
N LYS A 139 -3.44 -15.35 11.47
CA LYS A 139 -2.04 -15.69 11.74
C LYS A 139 -1.15 -14.45 11.53
N PRO A 140 -0.20 -14.16 12.44
CA PRO A 140 0.65 -12.96 12.33
C PRO A 140 1.47 -12.94 11.03
N ALA A 141 1.85 -14.13 10.52
CA ALA A 141 2.50 -14.26 9.21
C ALA A 141 1.60 -13.75 8.07
N ARG A 142 0.28 -13.98 8.12
CA ARG A 142 -0.65 -13.48 7.10
C ARG A 142 -0.76 -11.97 7.15
N ILE A 143 -0.83 -11.38 8.36
CA ILE A 143 -0.85 -9.93 8.54
C ILE A 143 0.39 -9.30 7.89
N LYS A 144 1.59 -9.85 8.14
CA LYS A 144 2.84 -9.41 7.48
C LYS A 144 2.79 -9.53 5.95
N GLU A 145 2.22 -10.61 5.43
CA GLU A 145 2.17 -10.91 4.00
C GLU A 145 1.15 -10.06 3.21
N LEU A 146 0.13 -9.48 3.88
CA LEU A 146 -0.92 -8.65 3.27
C LEU A 146 -0.35 -7.36 2.66
N GLY A 147 0.57 -6.71 3.38
CA GLY A 147 1.04 -5.37 3.07
C GLY A 147 -0.03 -4.29 3.24
N VAL A 148 0.32 -3.04 2.93
CA VAL A 148 -0.58 -1.89 3.14
C VAL A 148 -1.87 -2.02 2.34
N PHE A 149 -1.79 -2.35 1.04
CA PHE A 149 -2.97 -2.54 0.21
C PHE A 149 -3.89 -3.66 0.73
N GLY A 150 -3.31 -4.82 1.08
CA GLY A 150 -4.07 -5.93 1.63
C GLY A 150 -4.72 -5.58 2.96
N TRP A 151 -4.06 -4.78 3.80
CA TRP A 151 -4.60 -4.29 5.06
C TRP A 151 -5.81 -3.36 4.86
N LYS A 152 -5.69 -2.38 3.94
CA LYS A 152 -6.83 -1.53 3.55
C LYS A 152 -7.99 -2.38 3.03
N LEU A 153 -7.70 -3.39 2.20
CA LEU A 153 -8.71 -4.27 1.63
C LEU A 153 -9.39 -5.14 2.68
N ARG A 154 -8.61 -5.67 3.65
CA ARG A 154 -9.13 -6.38 4.82
C ARG A 154 -10.12 -5.50 5.59
N TRP A 155 -9.73 -4.26 5.89
CA TRP A 155 -10.61 -3.31 6.58
C TRP A 155 -11.91 -3.05 5.80
N LYS A 156 -11.81 -2.81 4.49
CA LYS A 156 -12.98 -2.67 3.62
C LYS A 156 -13.93 -3.89 3.68
N VAL A 157 -13.38 -5.10 3.63
CA VAL A 157 -14.15 -6.34 3.74
C VAL A 157 -14.83 -6.45 5.12
N MET A 158 -14.13 -6.11 6.20
CA MET A 158 -14.69 -6.13 7.56
C MET A 158 -15.83 -5.12 7.75
N GLN A 159 -15.83 -4.00 7.01
CA GLN A 159 -16.87 -2.98 7.09
C GLN A 159 -18.14 -3.36 6.32
N SER A 160 -18.08 -4.35 5.44
CA SER A 160 -19.24 -4.82 4.67
C SER A 160 -20.36 -5.32 5.61
N LYS A 161 -21.61 -5.11 5.20
CA LYS A 161 -22.79 -5.56 5.98
C LYS A 161 -22.75 -7.08 6.20
N ALA A 162 -22.50 -7.84 5.15
CA ALA A 162 -22.47 -9.30 5.21
C ALA A 162 -21.42 -9.81 6.22
N MET A 163 -20.22 -9.21 6.25
CA MET A 163 -19.18 -9.63 7.19
C MET A 163 -19.46 -9.18 8.62
N ARG A 164 -20.02 -7.98 8.80
CA ARG A 164 -20.44 -7.50 10.13
C ARG A 164 -21.48 -8.43 10.74
N GLU A 165 -22.50 -8.80 9.99
CA GLU A 165 -23.55 -9.72 10.44
C GLU A 165 -22.95 -11.08 10.85
N LYS A 166 -22.08 -11.64 10.02
CA LYS A 166 -21.35 -12.87 10.33
C LYS A 166 -20.57 -12.78 11.64
N PHE A 167 -19.81 -11.70 11.86
CA PHE A 167 -19.08 -11.52 13.11
C PHE A 167 -19.99 -11.35 14.32
N LEU A 168 -21.16 -10.71 14.17
CA LEU A 168 -22.12 -10.62 15.27
C LEU A 168 -22.69 -11.99 15.66
N GLU A 169 -22.96 -12.85 14.68
CA GLU A 169 -23.38 -14.23 14.92
C GLU A 169 -22.29 -15.05 15.61
N GLU A 170 -21.04 -14.93 15.14
CA GLU A 170 -19.88 -15.58 15.78
C GLU A 170 -19.69 -15.10 17.22
N GLN A 171 -19.78 -13.79 17.49
CA GLN A 171 -19.68 -13.24 18.85
C GLN A 171 -20.82 -13.71 19.76
N LYS A 172 -22.04 -13.81 19.25
CA LYS A 172 -23.19 -14.36 19.99
C LYS A 172 -22.98 -15.84 20.30
N ALA A 173 -22.51 -16.62 19.33
CA ALA A 173 -22.21 -18.05 19.52
C ALA A 173 -21.10 -18.28 20.55
N LEU A 174 -20.10 -17.39 20.61
CA LEU A 174 -19.03 -17.43 21.61
C LEU A 174 -19.40 -16.80 22.96
N GLY A 175 -20.56 -16.16 23.09
CA GLY A 175 -20.99 -15.46 24.31
C GLY A 175 -20.23 -14.15 24.62
N LEU A 176 -19.34 -13.69 23.73
CA LEU A 176 -18.50 -12.51 23.94
C LEU A 176 -19.30 -11.20 23.97
N ARG A 177 -20.38 -11.13 23.18
CA ARG A 177 -21.18 -9.92 23.09
C ARG A 177 -21.91 -9.60 24.40
N ALA A 178 -22.45 -10.63 25.05
CA ALA A 178 -23.07 -10.49 26.36
C ALA A 178 -22.05 -10.02 27.41
N ALA A 179 -20.82 -10.54 27.36
CA ALA A 179 -19.75 -10.11 28.25
C ALA A 179 -19.37 -8.63 28.05
N ALA A 180 -19.24 -8.17 26.79
CA ALA A 180 -18.94 -6.77 26.48
C ALA A 180 -20.08 -5.81 26.91
N GLU A 181 -21.33 -6.21 26.73
CA GLU A 181 -22.49 -5.44 27.19
C GLU A 181 -22.50 -5.31 28.73
N LEU A 182 -22.15 -6.36 29.47
CA LEU A 182 -21.99 -6.32 30.93
C LEU A 182 -20.81 -5.43 31.38
N GLU A 183 -19.66 -5.49 30.71
CA GLU A 183 -18.52 -4.61 31.00
C GLU A 183 -18.85 -3.13 30.78
N SER A 184 -19.61 -2.81 29.73
CA SER A 184 -20.04 -1.43 29.47
C SER A 184 -21.00 -0.88 30.55
N GLN A 185 -21.73 -1.76 31.23
CA GLN A 185 -22.65 -1.45 32.33
C GLN A 185 -21.93 -1.43 33.69
N ALA A 186 -20.72 -1.98 33.78
CA ALA A 186 -19.92 -1.89 35.00
C ALA A 186 -19.44 -0.45 35.19
N PRO A 187 -19.58 0.14 36.40
CA PRO A 187 -19.11 1.50 36.64
C PRO A 187 -17.59 1.59 36.43
N GLN A 188 -17.15 2.58 35.65
CA GLN A 188 -15.73 2.90 35.41
C GLN A 188 -15.06 3.34 36.71
N GLN A 189 -14.68 2.39 37.55
CA GLN A 189 -13.87 2.64 38.74
C GLN A 189 -12.58 1.85 38.56
N THR A 190 -11.45 2.48 38.87
CA THR A 190 -10.09 1.89 38.97
C THR A 190 -9.18 1.96 37.72
N GLN A 191 -8.97 3.14 37.11
CA GLN A 191 -7.75 3.37 36.30
C GLN A 191 -6.97 4.65 36.64
N ASP A 192 -7.50 5.56 37.47
CA ASP A 192 -6.84 6.83 37.80
C ASP A 192 -5.80 6.78 38.94
N LYS A 193 -5.28 5.60 39.32
CA LYS A 193 -4.24 5.48 40.37
C LYS A 193 -3.15 4.50 39.99
N ILE A 194 -2.35 4.83 38.97
CA ILE A 194 -0.99 4.32 38.85
C ILE A 194 -0.06 5.46 39.28
N PRO A 195 0.39 5.52 40.54
CA PRO A 195 1.34 6.55 40.96
C PRO A 195 2.69 6.30 40.28
N ALA A 196 3.12 7.30 39.48
CA ALA A 196 4.44 7.38 38.90
C ALA A 196 5.51 7.31 40.01
N SER A 197 6.10 6.14 40.22
CA SER A 197 7.25 5.97 41.12
C SER A 197 8.01 4.67 40.83
N SER A 198 9.11 4.79 40.09
CA SER A 198 10.38 4.07 40.32
C SER A 198 11.36 4.25 39.15
N GLU A 199 11.76 5.49 38.88
CA GLU A 199 13.11 5.75 38.37
C GLU A 199 14.02 5.89 39.59
N GLN A 200 14.60 4.79 40.06
CA GLN A 200 15.78 4.84 40.94
C GLN A 200 16.79 3.79 40.48
N SER A 201 17.77 4.30 39.71
CA SER A 201 19.21 4.05 39.86
C SER A 201 19.66 2.67 40.34
N VAL A 202 20.25 1.90 39.41
CA VAL A 202 21.28 0.90 39.76
C VAL A 202 22.60 1.40 39.18
N GLN A 203 23.55 1.55 40.09
CA GLN A 203 24.94 1.97 39.90
C GLN A 203 25.75 0.94 39.10
#